data_AF-A0A517Q4Q1-F1
#
_entry.id   AF-A0A517Q4Q1-F1
#
_cell.length_a   1.000
_cell.length_b   1.000
_cell.length_c   1.000
_cell.angle_alpha   90.00
_cell.angle_beta   90.00
_cell.angle_gamma   90.00
#
_symmetry.space_group_name_H-M   'P 1'
#
loop_
_entity.id
_entity.type
_entity.pdbx_description
1 polymer ?
#
loop_
_entity_poly.entity_id
_entity_poly.type
_entity_poly.pdbx_seq_one_letter_code
_entity_poly.pdbx_strand_id
1 'polypeptide(L)'
;MLIALGLVWYPRHKVPRVVVGQIITDTGTYRSPDGTTLLTLRRSQRDDTISVEVAAHAGTPNAAGSKWEIDGAQPWLYTFDADNKLWGYSADQGPHSWQATPESNRFTSIGIHGGWEGIPEPFLQALPPEARDVYDRWREKQTAAVQ
;
A
#
# COMPACT_ATOMS: atom_id res chain seq x y z
N MET A 1 15.05 42.80 -30.35
CA MET A 1 14.57 41.41 -30.33
C MET A 1 14.53 40.97 -28.88
N LEU A 2 13.34 41.00 -28.26
CA LEU A 2 13.13 40.59 -26.86
C LEU A 2 12.68 39.13 -26.87
N ILE A 3 13.51 38.24 -26.34
CA ILE A 3 13.17 36.83 -26.16
C ILE A 3 12.36 36.72 -24.87
N ALA A 4 11.04 36.55 -25.00
CA ALA A 4 10.18 36.18 -23.89
C ALA A 4 10.43 34.71 -23.54
N LEU A 5 11.17 34.46 -22.45
CA LEU A 5 11.24 33.13 -21.84
C LEU A 5 9.89 32.85 -21.17
N GLY A 6 9.04 32.08 -21.85
CA GLY A 6 7.83 31.51 -21.26
C GLY A 6 8.23 30.49 -20.20
N LEU A 7 8.16 30.87 -18.92
CA LEU A 7 8.16 29.93 -17.81
C LEU A 7 6.88 29.11 -17.87
N VAL A 8 6.99 27.86 -18.35
CA VAL A 8 5.93 26.86 -18.23
C VAL A 8 5.79 26.52 -16.74
N TRP A 9 4.79 27.12 -16.09
CA TRP A 9 4.35 26.75 -14.75
C TRP A 9 3.75 25.35 -14.81
N TYR A 10 4.54 24.33 -14.45
CA TYR A 10 3.96 23.04 -14.07
C TYR A 10 3.26 23.20 -12.73
N PRO A 11 1.93 23.02 -12.62
CA PRO A 11 1.31 22.93 -11.32
C PRO A 11 1.96 21.76 -10.58
N ARG A 12 2.53 22.02 -9.41
CA ARG A 12 2.96 20.96 -8.48
C ARG A 12 1.70 20.19 -8.10
N HIS A 13 1.39 19.11 -8.82
CA HIS A 13 0.34 18.18 -8.43
C HIS A 13 0.68 17.68 -7.03
N LYS A 14 -0.12 18.10 -6.03
CA LYS A 14 0.03 17.63 -4.67
C LYS A 14 -0.27 16.14 -4.66
N VAL A 15 0.63 15.34 -4.13
CA VAL A 15 0.43 13.90 -3.93
C VAL A 15 -0.87 13.69 -3.12
N PRO A 16 -1.89 12.97 -3.62
CA PRO A 16 -3.13 12.77 -2.90
C PRO A 16 -2.89 12.07 -1.56
N ARG A 17 -3.59 12.53 -0.51
CA ARG A 17 -3.65 11.85 0.80
C ARG A 17 -4.88 10.97 0.80
N VAL A 18 -4.70 9.69 1.06
CA VAL A 18 -5.81 8.72 1.11
C VAL A 18 -6.44 8.71 2.50
N VAL A 19 -7.69 8.28 2.58
CA VAL A 19 -8.37 8.01 3.87
C VAL A 19 -8.22 6.55 4.26
N VAL A 20 -8.40 6.24 5.55
CA VAL A 20 -8.38 4.86 6.06
C VAL A 20 -9.39 3.99 5.30
N GLY A 21 -8.95 2.82 4.83
CA GLY A 21 -9.78 1.90 4.08
C GLY A 21 -10.06 2.31 2.62
N GLN A 22 -9.50 3.43 2.13
CA GLN A 22 -9.62 3.79 0.74
C GLN A 22 -8.88 2.78 -0.14
N ILE A 23 -9.62 2.17 -1.07
CA ILE A 23 -9.07 1.22 -2.03
C ILE A 23 -8.30 1.94 -3.13
N ILE A 24 -7.08 1.47 -3.37
CA ILE A 24 -6.15 1.98 -4.37
C ILE A 24 -5.92 0.87 -5.39
N THR A 25 -6.38 1.09 -6.61
CA THR A 25 -6.22 0.18 -7.78
C THR A 25 -5.52 0.84 -8.96
N ASP A 26 -5.20 2.14 -8.85
CA ASP A 26 -4.58 2.91 -9.91
C ASP A 26 -3.11 3.18 -9.61
N THR A 27 -2.27 3.13 -10.65
CA THR A 27 -0.87 3.55 -10.53
C THR A 27 -0.78 5.03 -10.17
N GLY A 28 0.23 5.41 -9.41
CA GLY A 28 0.41 6.77 -8.93
C GLY A 28 1.21 6.82 -7.64
N THR A 29 1.27 7.99 -7.04
CA THR A 29 1.84 8.18 -5.70
C THR A 29 0.75 8.64 -4.76
N TYR A 30 0.70 8.04 -3.57
CA TYR A 30 -0.31 8.27 -2.55
C TYR A 30 0.37 8.50 -1.20
N ARG A 31 -0.21 9.37 -0.39
CA ARG A 31 0.16 9.55 1.02
C ARG A 31 -0.77 8.78 1.92
N SER A 32 -0.22 8.18 2.96
CA SER A 32 -0.97 7.54 4.04
C SER A 32 -1.95 8.49 4.73
N PRO A 33 -2.92 7.96 5.50
CA PRO A 33 -3.89 8.74 6.25
C PRO A 33 -3.30 9.78 7.18
N ASP A 34 -2.10 9.62 7.73
CA ASP A 34 -1.39 10.64 8.53
C ASP A 34 -0.48 11.56 7.71
N GLY A 35 -0.19 11.20 6.45
CA GLY A 35 0.70 11.91 5.54
C GLY A 35 2.19 11.58 5.67
N THR A 36 2.57 10.64 6.53
CA THR A 36 3.98 10.32 6.85
C THR A 36 4.57 9.24 5.96
N THR A 37 3.75 8.47 5.26
CA THR A 37 4.19 7.38 4.36
C THR A 37 3.76 7.67 2.93
N LEU A 38 4.64 7.38 1.98
CA LEU A 38 4.38 7.39 0.55
C LEU A 38 4.28 5.98 0.03
N LEU A 39 3.19 5.68 -0.67
CA LEU A 39 3.07 4.53 -1.57
C LEU A 39 3.25 5.02 -3.00
N THR A 40 4.15 4.42 -3.76
CA THR A 40 4.34 4.66 -5.19
C THR A 40 4.14 3.37 -5.97
N LEU A 41 3.19 3.42 -6.90
CA LEU A 41 2.80 2.33 -7.79
C LEU A 41 3.13 2.74 -9.22
N ARG A 42 4.03 2.02 -9.87
CA ARG A 42 4.47 2.32 -11.25
C ARG A 42 4.39 1.07 -12.11
N ARG A 43 3.61 1.16 -13.18
CA ARG A 43 3.62 0.13 -14.22
C ARG A 43 4.92 0.21 -15.03
N SER A 44 5.58 -0.92 -15.21
CA SER A 44 6.69 -1.04 -16.15
C SER A 44 6.16 -0.85 -17.58
N GLN A 45 6.93 -0.16 -18.43
CA GLN A 45 6.57 0.01 -19.84
C GLN A 45 7.02 -1.18 -20.71
N ARG A 46 7.87 -2.05 -20.18
CA ARG A 46 8.44 -3.18 -20.92
C ARG A 46 7.72 -4.49 -20.65
N ASP A 47 7.27 -4.66 -19.41
CA ASP A 47 6.65 -5.88 -18.91
C ASP A 47 5.39 -5.48 -18.13
N ASP A 48 4.38 -6.34 -18.08
CA ASP A 48 3.13 -6.10 -17.33
C ASP A 48 3.34 -6.25 -15.81
N THR A 49 4.36 -5.60 -15.26
CA THR A 49 4.66 -5.60 -13.83
C THR A 49 4.32 -4.25 -13.19
N ILE A 50 3.89 -4.27 -11.94
CA ILE A 50 3.78 -3.06 -11.12
C ILE A 50 4.94 -3.07 -10.13
N SER A 51 5.78 -2.04 -10.20
CA SER A 51 6.72 -1.74 -9.14
C SER A 51 6.00 -1.02 -8.01
N VAL A 52 6.15 -1.57 -6.81
CA VAL A 52 5.57 -1.04 -5.59
C VAL A 52 6.70 -0.56 -4.70
N GLU A 53 6.61 0.69 -4.25
CA GLU A 53 7.59 1.31 -3.38
C GLU A 53 6.87 1.99 -2.22
N VAL A 54 7.32 1.70 -0.99
CA VAL A 54 6.82 2.32 0.23
C VAL A 54 7.99 3.00 0.92
N ALA A 55 7.85 4.28 1.25
CA ALA A 55 8.90 5.06 1.89
C ALA A 55 8.32 6.09 2.86
N ALA A 56 9.13 6.55 3.81
CA ALA A 56 8.76 7.71 4.61
C ALA A 56 8.64 8.96 3.71
N HIS A 57 7.66 9.80 3.98
CA HIS A 57 7.52 11.12 3.36
C HIS A 57 8.62 12.07 3.88
N ALA A 58 9.01 13.05 3.06
CA ALA A 58 10.05 14.01 3.43
C ALA A 58 9.61 14.82 4.68
N GLY A 59 10.42 14.79 5.73
CA GLY A 59 10.14 15.44 7.02
C GLY A 59 9.87 14.49 8.19
N THR A 60 9.82 13.17 7.95
CA THR A 60 9.73 12.12 8.99
C THR A 60 11.03 11.30 9.10
N PRO A 61 11.36 10.71 10.27
CA PRO A 61 12.69 10.13 10.52
C PRO A 61 12.99 8.92 9.62
N ASN A 62 14.25 8.82 9.17
CA ASN A 62 15.08 7.71 8.64
C ASN A 62 14.51 6.30 8.34
N ALA A 63 13.22 6.09 8.08
CA ALA A 63 12.73 4.78 7.66
C ALA A 63 13.20 4.51 6.23
N ALA A 64 14.05 3.50 6.03
CA ALA A 64 14.42 3.05 4.70
C ALA A 64 13.17 2.49 4.02
N GLY A 65 12.96 2.91 2.77
CA GLY A 65 11.86 2.41 1.97
C GLY A 65 12.04 0.94 1.61
N SER A 66 10.94 0.31 1.21
CA SER A 66 10.91 -1.05 0.65
C SER A 66 10.33 -1.00 -0.74
N LYS A 67 10.91 -1.80 -1.64
CA LYS A 67 10.51 -1.89 -3.04
C LYS A 67 10.42 -3.35 -3.46
N TRP A 68 9.36 -3.68 -4.19
CA TRP A 68 9.17 -4.99 -4.80
C TRP A 68 8.36 -4.86 -6.09
N GLU A 69 8.10 -5.99 -6.75
CA GLU A 69 7.33 -6.07 -7.98
C GLU A 69 6.20 -7.08 -7.81
N ILE A 70 5.08 -6.83 -8.46
CA ILE A 70 3.93 -7.73 -8.59
C ILE A 70 3.55 -7.89 -10.06
N ASP A 71 2.86 -8.97 -10.37
CA ASP A 71 2.20 -9.13 -11.66
C ASP A 71 1.08 -8.09 -11.83
N GLY A 72 1.25 -7.19 -12.80
CA GLY A 72 0.30 -6.14 -13.14
C GLY A 72 -0.79 -6.59 -14.11
N ALA A 73 -0.66 -7.76 -14.74
CA ALA A 73 -1.73 -8.33 -15.58
C ALA A 73 -2.89 -8.87 -14.74
N GLN A 74 -2.65 -9.15 -13.45
CA GLN A 74 -3.64 -9.67 -12.52
C GLN A 74 -4.22 -8.56 -11.65
N PRO A 75 -5.42 -8.75 -11.06
CA PRO A 75 -5.99 -7.80 -10.12
C PRO A 75 -5.07 -7.59 -8.91
N TRP A 76 -4.86 -6.32 -8.56
CA TRP A 76 -4.15 -5.92 -7.36
C TRP A 76 -4.88 -4.74 -6.73
N LEU A 77 -4.76 -4.61 -5.40
CA LEU A 77 -5.35 -3.51 -4.66
C LEU A 77 -4.58 -3.25 -3.37
N TYR A 78 -4.56 -1.99 -2.94
CA TYR A 78 -3.90 -1.52 -1.73
C TYR A 78 -4.83 -0.66 -0.88
N THR A 79 -4.59 -0.61 0.43
CA THR A 79 -5.22 0.35 1.34
C THR A 79 -4.29 0.65 2.51
N PHE A 80 -4.49 1.78 3.18
CA PHE A 80 -3.93 2.01 4.51
C PHE A 80 -4.99 1.76 5.60
N ASP A 81 -4.55 1.29 6.76
CA ASP A 81 -5.34 1.23 7.98
C ASP A 81 -5.14 2.47 8.88
N ALA A 82 -5.73 2.45 10.08
CA ALA A 82 -5.68 3.55 11.03
C ALA A 82 -4.26 3.83 11.59
N ASP A 83 -3.39 2.82 11.57
CA ASP A 83 -2.01 2.90 12.06
C ASP A 83 -1.00 3.17 10.92
N ASN A 84 -1.52 3.52 9.74
CA ASN A 84 -0.75 3.73 8.51
C ASN A 84 0.03 2.49 8.05
N LYS A 85 -0.38 1.30 8.50
CA LYS A 85 0.08 0.05 7.92
C LYS A 85 -0.60 -0.13 6.56
N LEU A 86 0.21 -0.45 5.57
CA LEU A 86 -0.22 -0.70 4.21
C LEU A 86 -0.68 -2.15 4.12
N TRP A 87 -1.90 -2.37 3.65
CA TRP A 87 -2.39 -3.67 3.22
C TRP A 87 -2.38 -3.74 1.71
N GLY A 88 -2.05 -4.90 1.18
CA GLY A 88 -2.03 -5.15 -0.25
C GLY A 88 -2.50 -6.55 -0.59
N TYR A 89 -2.95 -6.70 -1.81
CA TYR A 89 -3.28 -7.97 -2.42
C TYR A 89 -2.83 -7.93 -3.88
N SER A 90 -2.19 -9.02 -4.31
CA SER A 90 -2.03 -9.39 -5.71
C SER A 90 -2.21 -10.91 -5.80
N ALA A 91 -2.70 -11.42 -6.92
CA ALA A 91 -3.02 -12.85 -7.01
C ALA A 91 -1.79 -13.77 -6.94
N ASP A 92 -0.60 -13.28 -7.27
CA ASP A 92 0.68 -13.99 -7.13
C ASP A 92 1.23 -13.98 -5.69
N GLN A 93 0.91 -12.98 -4.88
CA GLN A 93 1.41 -12.85 -3.50
C GLN A 93 0.36 -13.15 -2.44
N GLY A 94 -0.91 -13.18 -2.84
CA GLY A 94 -2.03 -13.16 -1.91
C GLY A 94 -2.07 -11.88 -1.07
N PRO A 95 -2.82 -11.91 0.03
CA PRO A 95 -2.93 -10.79 0.97
C PRO A 95 -1.66 -10.62 1.80
N HIS A 96 -1.24 -9.39 2.01
CA HIS A 96 0.00 -9.07 2.72
C HIS A 96 -0.07 -7.66 3.34
N SER A 97 0.88 -7.34 4.21
CA SER A 97 0.94 -6.01 4.81
C SER A 97 2.37 -5.52 5.03
N TRP A 98 2.53 -4.19 5.11
CA TRP A 98 3.78 -3.53 5.42
C TRP A 98 3.58 -2.42 6.43
N GLN A 99 4.46 -2.38 7.41
CA GLN A 99 4.53 -1.30 8.38
C GLN A 99 5.98 -0.96 8.62
N ALA A 100 6.26 0.32 8.89
CA ALA A 100 7.55 0.71 9.45
C ALA A 100 7.59 0.22 10.89
N THR A 101 8.53 -0.67 11.23
CA THR A 101 8.72 -1.04 12.64
C THR A 101 9.69 -0.06 13.30
N PRO A 102 9.39 0.46 14.50
CA PRO A 102 10.28 1.37 15.23
C PRO A 102 11.69 0.80 15.43
N GLU A 103 11.79 -0.53 15.52
CA GLU A 103 13.02 -1.27 15.82
C GLU A 103 13.94 -1.42 14.61
N SER A 104 13.39 -1.47 13.38
CA SER A 104 14.18 -1.75 12.18
C SER A 104 14.50 -0.51 11.36
N ASN A 105 13.79 0.61 11.56
CA ASN A 105 13.79 1.75 10.65
C ASN A 105 13.61 1.31 9.18
N ARG A 106 12.82 0.25 8.92
CA ARG A 106 12.52 -0.28 7.58
C ARG A 106 11.05 -0.71 7.50
N PHE A 107 10.48 -0.66 6.30
CA PHE A 107 9.20 -1.31 6.04
C PHE A 107 9.41 -2.82 5.88
N THR A 108 8.90 -3.63 6.80
CA THR A 108 8.98 -5.09 6.69
C THR A 108 7.70 -5.63 6.08
N SER A 109 7.83 -6.63 5.18
CA SER A 109 6.66 -7.42 4.76
C SER A 109 6.25 -8.27 5.95
N ILE A 110 5.13 -7.90 6.53
CA ILE A 110 4.41 -8.68 7.50
C ILE A 110 3.41 -9.44 6.64
N GLY A 111 3.81 -10.60 6.11
CA GLY A 111 2.89 -11.45 5.35
C GLY A 111 1.68 -11.85 6.21
N ILE A 112 0.87 -12.79 5.72
CA ILE A 112 -0.28 -13.36 6.46
C ILE A 112 0.10 -13.81 7.90
N HIS A 113 1.38 -14.08 8.14
CA HIS A 113 1.96 -14.50 9.41
C HIS A 113 1.92 -13.46 10.55
N GLY A 114 1.80 -12.16 10.25
CA GLY A 114 1.60 -11.15 11.31
C GLY A 114 0.15 -10.94 11.70
N GLY A 115 -0.75 -11.79 11.21
CA GLY A 115 -2.19 -11.72 11.50
C GLY A 115 -2.93 -10.75 10.58
N TRP A 116 -4.25 -10.92 10.58
CA TRP A 116 -5.21 -10.10 9.83
C TRP A 116 -5.88 -9.01 10.68
N GLU A 117 -5.35 -8.77 11.88
CA GLU A 117 -5.90 -7.82 12.82
C GLU A 117 -5.75 -6.39 12.29
N GLY A 118 -6.80 -5.57 12.47
CA GLY A 118 -6.81 -4.17 12.03
C GLY A 118 -7.03 -3.97 10.53
N ILE A 119 -7.27 -5.04 9.75
CA ILE A 119 -7.53 -4.91 8.32
C ILE A 119 -8.79 -4.06 8.06
N PRO A 120 -8.76 -3.08 7.14
CA PRO A 120 -9.94 -2.28 6.84
C PRO A 120 -11.05 -3.10 6.16
N GLU A 121 -12.28 -2.98 6.66
CA GLU A 121 -13.45 -3.68 6.12
C GLU A 121 -13.65 -3.47 4.60
N PRO A 122 -13.50 -2.25 4.03
CA PRO A 122 -13.62 -2.08 2.58
C PRO A 122 -12.61 -2.91 1.78
N PHE A 123 -11.42 -3.14 2.33
CA PHE A 123 -10.39 -3.95 1.68
C PHE A 123 -10.74 -5.43 1.76
N LEU A 124 -11.21 -5.92 2.91
CA LEU A 124 -11.74 -7.28 3.02
C LEU A 124 -12.84 -7.55 2.00
N GLN A 125 -13.80 -6.64 1.84
CA GLN A 125 -14.90 -6.79 0.88
C GLN A 125 -14.43 -6.75 -0.59
N ALA A 126 -13.31 -6.10 -0.87
CA ALA A 126 -12.72 -6.03 -2.21
C ALA A 126 -11.86 -7.26 -2.57
N LEU A 127 -11.50 -8.09 -1.59
CA LEU A 127 -10.70 -9.30 -1.84
C LEU A 127 -11.50 -10.35 -2.63
N PRO A 128 -10.83 -11.12 -3.51
CA PRO A 128 -11.44 -12.29 -4.13
C PRO A 128 -11.98 -13.27 -3.08
N PRO A 129 -13.06 -14.03 -3.38
CA PRO A 129 -13.67 -14.96 -2.45
C PRO A 129 -12.66 -15.91 -1.78
N GLU A 130 -11.71 -16.44 -2.54
CA GLU A 130 -10.71 -17.39 -2.05
C GLU A 130 -9.80 -16.77 -0.99
N ALA A 131 -9.47 -15.47 -1.13
CA ALA A 131 -8.68 -14.73 -0.16
C ALA A 131 -9.51 -14.35 1.08
N ARG A 132 -10.80 -14.03 0.91
CA ARG A 132 -11.73 -13.81 2.04
C ARG A 132 -11.93 -15.06 2.88
N ASP A 133 -12.03 -16.23 2.25
CA ASP A 133 -12.15 -17.50 2.97
C ASP A 133 -10.94 -17.78 3.88
N VAL A 134 -9.74 -17.34 3.49
CA VAL A 134 -8.54 -17.43 4.34
C VAL A 134 -8.69 -16.54 5.58
N TYR A 135 -9.22 -15.33 5.42
CA TYR A 135 -9.50 -14.42 6.52
C TYR A 135 -10.57 -15.00 7.47
N ASP A 136 -11.68 -15.49 6.94
CA ASP A 136 -12.77 -16.04 7.77
C ASP A 136 -12.29 -17.22 8.62
N ARG A 137 -11.51 -18.15 8.04
CA ARG A 137 -10.90 -19.25 8.79
C ARG A 137 -9.92 -18.78 9.86
N TRP A 138 -9.17 -17.70 9.60
CA TRP A 138 -8.30 -17.11 10.62
C TRP A 138 -9.14 -16.52 11.76
N ARG A 139 -10.20 -15.76 11.45
CA ARG A 139 -11.08 -15.12 12.44
C ARG A 139 -11.79 -16.14 13.33
N GLU A 140 -12.27 -17.24 12.75
CA GLU A 140 -12.87 -18.35 13.50
C GLU A 140 -11.88 -18.96 14.49
N LYS A 141 -10.63 -19.19 14.08
CA LYS A 141 -9.57 -19.72 14.96
C LYS A 141 -9.25 -18.78 16.12
N GLN A 142 -9.21 -17.47 15.88
CA GLN A 142 -9.01 -16.49 16.95
C GLN A 142 -10.18 -16.50 17.95
N THR A 143 -11.41 -16.61 17.45
CA THR A 143 -12.60 -16.67 18.31
C THR A 143 -12.63 -17.95 19.15
N ALA A 144 -12.25 -19.09 18.57
CA ALA A 144 -12.17 -20.37 19.27
C ALA A 144 -11.03 -20.42 20.31
N ALA A 145 -9.95 -19.65 20.14
CA ALA A 145 -8.84 -19.59 21.08
C ALA A 145 -9.11 -18.74 22.34
N VAL A 146 -10.18 -17.93 22.32
CA VAL A 146 -10.58 -17.03 23.42
C VAL A 146 -11.70 -17.65 24.30
N GLN A 147 -12.26 -18.79 23.89
CA GLN A 147 -13.26 -19.57 24.64
C GLN A 147 -12.62 -20.67 25.47
#